data_AF-A0A4R5VKJ4-F1
#
_entry.id   AF-A0A4R5VKJ4-F1
#
_cell.length_a   1.000
_cell.length_b   1.000
_cell.length_c   1.000
_cell.angle_alpha   90.00
_cell.angle_beta   90.00
_cell.angle_gamma   90.00
#
_symmetry.space_group_name_H-M   'P 1'
#
loop_
_entity.id
_entity.type
_entity.pdbx_description
1 polymer ?
#
loop_
_entity_poly.entity_id
_entity_poly.type
_entity_poly.pdbx_seq_one_letter_code
_entity_poly.pdbx_strand_id
1 'polypeptide(L)'
;MNVALPKELSNDEQENLAIEFCKEVFVNDGMVADLSIHRDNEENPHFHVMLTIRPFNEDGTWGNKQVKVKEIMEGKEQVKALHTTDWNTKEKLVYWRKQWAHYANRYLEKNGFSERITHL
;
A
#
# COMPACT_ATOMS: atom_id res chain seq x y z
N MET A 1 1.39 -7.53 -1.92
CA MET A 1 0.30 -7.52 -0.91
C MET A 1 -0.88 -8.29 -1.48
N ASN A 2 -1.69 -8.96 -0.65
CA ASN A 2 -2.96 -9.56 -1.05
C ASN A 2 -4.08 -8.87 -0.28
N VAL A 3 -5.11 -8.39 -0.98
CA VAL A 3 -6.18 -7.57 -0.42
C VAL A 3 -7.52 -8.07 -0.94
N ALA A 4 -8.41 -8.47 -0.03
CA ALA A 4 -9.76 -8.89 -0.37
C ALA A 4 -10.60 -7.71 -0.85
N LEU A 5 -11.44 -7.94 -1.86
CA LEU A 5 -12.40 -6.97 -2.38
C LEU A 5 -13.79 -7.26 -1.80
N PRO A 6 -14.63 -6.24 -1.54
CA PRO A 6 -16.02 -6.46 -1.18
C PRO A 6 -16.77 -7.11 -2.36
N LYS A 7 -17.37 -8.28 -2.13
CA LYS A 7 -18.09 -9.04 -3.17
C LYS A 7 -19.44 -8.43 -3.54
N GLU A 8 -19.94 -7.52 -2.70
CA GLU A 8 -21.15 -6.73 -2.93
C GLU A 8 -20.98 -5.77 -4.10
N LEU A 9 -19.75 -5.31 -4.35
CA LEU A 9 -19.42 -4.39 -5.43
C LEU A 9 -19.37 -5.10 -6.79
N SER A 10 -19.78 -4.41 -7.84
CA SER A 10 -19.62 -4.88 -9.22
C SER A 10 -18.14 -4.99 -9.61
N ASN A 11 -17.84 -5.74 -10.67
CA ASN A 11 -16.46 -5.89 -11.15
C ASN A 11 -15.79 -4.54 -11.47
N ASP A 12 -16.53 -3.61 -12.07
CA ASP A 12 -16.05 -2.27 -12.41
C ASP A 12 -15.82 -1.43 -11.14
N GLU A 13 -16.69 -1.54 -10.14
CA GLU A 13 -16.50 -0.85 -8.85
C GLU A 13 -15.30 -1.40 -8.09
N GLN A 14 -15.10 -2.71 -8.10
CA GLN A 14 -13.93 -3.37 -7.51
C GLN A 14 -12.63 -2.91 -8.19
N GLU A 15 -12.62 -2.83 -9.52
CA GLU A 15 -11.47 -2.35 -10.28
C GLU A 15 -11.16 -0.89 -9.97
N ASN A 16 -12.18 -0.02 -10.00
CA ASN A 16 -12.03 1.39 -9.66
C ASN A 16 -11.54 1.59 -8.22
N LEU A 17 -12.07 0.83 -7.26
CA LEU A 17 -11.61 0.83 -5.87
C LEU A 17 -10.14 0.46 -5.76
N ALA A 18 -9.71 -0.64 -6.40
CA ALA A 18 -8.33 -1.10 -6.34
C ALA A 18 -7.35 -0.10 -6.99
N ILE A 19 -7.71 0.43 -8.16
CA ILE A 19 -6.91 1.44 -8.89
C ILE A 19 -6.80 2.72 -8.06
N GLU A 20 -7.91 3.24 -7.54
CA GLU A 20 -7.92 4.48 -6.77
C GLU A 20 -7.14 4.33 -5.47
N PHE A 21 -7.34 3.24 -4.73
CA PHE A 21 -6.56 2.93 -3.54
C PHE A 21 -5.05 2.87 -3.85
N CYS A 22 -4.65 2.13 -4.88
CA CYS A 22 -3.23 2.00 -5.22
C CYS A 22 -2.62 3.34 -5.65
N LYS A 23 -3.37 4.14 -6.42
CA LYS A 23 -2.95 5.46 -6.85
C LYS A 23 -2.75 6.40 -5.66
N GLU A 24 -3.76 6.52 -4.81
CA GLU A 24 -3.78 7.50 -3.72
C GLU A 24 -2.85 7.12 -2.56
N VAL A 25 -2.66 5.82 -2.31
CA VAL A 25 -1.93 5.33 -1.12
C VAL A 25 -0.49 4.93 -1.43
N PHE A 26 -0.20 4.46 -2.65
CA PHE A 26 1.15 4.00 -3.02
C PHE A 26 1.81 4.87 -4.08
N VAL A 27 1.12 5.15 -5.19
CA VAL A 27 1.72 5.88 -6.32
C VAL A 27 2.01 7.34 -5.94
N ASN A 28 1.07 8.00 -5.28
CA ASN A 28 1.27 9.36 -4.76
C ASN A 28 2.38 9.44 -3.69
N ASP A 29 2.72 8.31 -3.04
CA ASP A 29 3.83 8.20 -2.08
C ASP A 29 5.17 7.85 -2.78
N GLY A 30 5.20 7.83 -4.12
CA GLY A 30 6.40 7.66 -4.95
C GLY A 30 6.71 6.22 -5.38
N MET A 31 5.80 5.27 -5.16
CA MET A 31 5.98 3.89 -5.61
C MET A 31 5.45 3.66 -7.03
N VAL A 32 5.96 2.64 -7.71
CA VAL A 32 5.27 2.01 -8.84
C VAL A 32 4.46 0.84 -8.29
N ALA A 33 3.17 0.79 -8.66
CA ALA A 33 2.24 -0.26 -8.27
C ALA A 33 1.84 -1.11 -9.49
N ASP A 34 2.16 -2.39 -9.44
CA ASP A 34 1.72 -3.40 -10.41
C ASP A 34 0.55 -4.18 -9.80
N LEU A 35 -0.64 -4.07 -10.41
CA LEU A 35 -1.92 -4.49 -9.87
C LEU A 35 -2.52 -5.61 -10.71
N SER A 36 -2.93 -6.70 -10.07
CA SER A 36 -3.68 -7.81 -10.68
C SER A 36 -4.90 -8.16 -9.84
N ILE A 37 -6.06 -8.30 -10.47
CA ILE A 37 -7.32 -8.68 -9.81
C ILE A 37 -7.66 -10.12 -10.14
N HIS A 38 -7.90 -10.93 -9.11
CA HIS A 38 -8.29 -12.32 -9.21
C HIS A 38 -9.77 -12.47 -8.83
N ARG A 39 -10.50 -13.22 -9.67
CA ARG A 39 -11.92 -13.56 -9.51
C ARG A 39 -12.16 -15.05 -9.79
N ASP A 40 -11.15 -15.87 -9.47
CA ASP A 40 -11.18 -17.33 -9.58
C ASP A 40 -12.11 -17.98 -8.55
N ASN A 41 -12.43 -17.27 -7.46
CA ASN A 41 -13.46 -17.62 -6.50
C ASN A 41 -14.41 -16.44 -6.29
N GLU A 42 -15.69 -16.61 -6.64
CA GLU A 42 -16.75 -15.59 -6.49
C GLU A 42 -16.95 -15.13 -5.03
N GLU A 43 -16.67 -16.00 -4.06
CA GLU A 43 -16.79 -15.69 -2.63
C GLU A 43 -15.54 -15.00 -2.06
N ASN A 44 -14.47 -14.89 -2.84
CA ASN A 44 -13.21 -14.27 -2.41
C ASN A 44 -12.51 -13.53 -3.57
N PRO A 45 -13.16 -12.51 -4.18
CA PRO A 45 -12.46 -11.62 -5.09
C PRO A 45 -11.36 -10.89 -4.33
N HIS A 46 -10.18 -10.81 -4.91
CA HIS A 46 -9.03 -10.18 -4.27
C HIS A 46 -8.09 -9.60 -5.33
N PHE A 47 -7.21 -8.70 -4.90
CA PHE A 47 -6.15 -8.20 -5.75
C PHE A 47 -4.78 -8.41 -5.13
N HIS A 48 -3.81 -8.63 -6.01
CA HIS A 48 -2.40 -8.57 -5.72
C HIS A 48 -1.86 -7.23 -6.18
N VAL A 49 -1.08 -6.59 -5.31
CA VAL A 49 -0.27 -5.42 -5.70
C VAL A 49 1.19 -5.66 -5.35
N MET A 50 2.07 -5.51 -6.33
CA MET A 50 3.52 -5.44 -6.16
C MET A 50 3.97 -3.99 -6.18
N LEU A 51 4.80 -3.63 -5.21
CA LEU A 51 5.25 -2.25 -5.01
C LEU A 51 6.77 -2.19 -5.11
N THR A 52 7.28 -1.16 -5.77
CA THR A 52 8.73 -0.89 -5.76
C THR A 52 9.19 -0.44 -4.38
N ILE A 53 10.41 -0.84 -4.01
CA ILE A 53 10.98 -0.56 -2.67
C ILE A 53 12.11 0.48 -2.70
N ARG A 54 12.31 1.13 -3.85
CA ARG A 54 13.27 2.21 -4.04
C ARG A 54 12.51 3.45 -4.50
N PRO A 55 12.81 4.65 -3.96
CA PRO A 55 12.27 5.89 -4.51
C PRO A 55 12.95 6.24 -5.83
N PHE A 56 12.41 7.23 -6.54
CA PHE A 56 13.09 7.86 -7.68
C PHE A 56 13.94 9.06 -7.23
N ASN A 57 15.06 9.29 -7.91
CA ASN A 57 15.80 10.54 -7.85
C ASN A 57 15.14 11.58 -8.78
N GLU A 58 15.54 12.85 -8.68
CA GLU A 58 15.00 13.94 -9.51
C GLU A 58 15.20 13.71 -11.02
N ASP A 59 16.24 12.98 -11.41
CA ASP A 59 16.54 12.62 -12.80
C ASP A 59 15.76 11.39 -13.31
N GLY A 60 14.85 10.83 -12.49
CA GLY A 60 14.05 9.65 -12.83
C GLY A 60 14.76 8.31 -12.68
N THR A 61 16.01 8.30 -12.21
CA THR A 61 16.72 7.05 -11.88
C THR A 61 16.29 6.48 -10.53
N TRP A 62 16.57 5.20 -10.28
CA TRP A 62 16.29 4.59 -8.98
C TRP A 62 17.23 5.10 -7.89
N GLY A 63 16.65 5.56 -6.79
CA GLY A 63 17.35 5.89 -5.56
C GLY A 63 17.83 4.67 -4.79
N ASN A 64 18.60 4.94 -3.74
CA ASN A 64 19.03 3.91 -2.80
C ASN A 64 17.87 3.52 -1.87
N LYS A 65 17.70 2.22 -1.63
CA LYS A 65 16.75 1.69 -0.63
C LYS A 65 17.15 2.09 0.80
N GLN A 66 18.46 2.09 1.06
CA GLN A 66 19.05 2.33 2.37
C GLN A 66 20.35 3.12 2.22
N VAL A 67 20.68 3.88 3.27
CA VAL A 67 21.96 4.57 3.43
C VAL A 67 22.64 4.09 4.71
N LYS A 68 23.98 4.08 4.72
CA LYS A 68 24.76 3.74 5.91
C LYS A 68 24.99 5.01 6.73
N VAL A 69 24.55 5.01 7.98
CA VAL A 69 24.75 6.09 8.93
C VAL A 69 25.67 5.60 10.03
N LYS A 70 26.65 6.44 10.40
CA LYS A 70 27.56 6.20 11.53
C LYS A 70 26.98 6.87 12.77
N GLU A 71 26.81 6.11 13.84
CA GLU A 71 26.37 6.63 15.13
C GLU A 71 27.35 6.19 16.22
N ILE A 72 27.61 7.05 17.20
CA ILE A 72 28.36 6.68 18.40
C ILE A 72 27.34 6.29 19.46
N MET A 73 27.31 5.01 19.83
CA MET A 73 26.53 4.50 20.96
C MET A 73 27.50 3.92 21.99
N GLU A 74 27.39 4.37 23.24
CA GLU A 74 28.22 3.92 24.36
C GLU A 74 29.74 4.02 24.08
N GLY A 75 30.15 5.09 23.40
CA GLY A 75 31.55 5.33 23.05
C GLY A 75 32.11 4.44 21.92
N LYS A 76 31.28 3.62 21.27
CA LYS A 76 31.67 2.80 20.12
C LYS A 76 31.00 3.30 18.83
N GLU A 77 31.75 3.41 17.75
CA GLU A 77 31.21 3.68 16.42
C GLU A 77 30.43 2.45 15.93
N GLN A 78 29.17 2.66 15.56
CA GLN A 78 28.30 1.67 14.94
C GLN A 78 27.82 2.17 13.59
N VAL A 79 27.77 1.28 12.61
CA VAL A 79 27.21 1.57 11.28
C VAL A 79 25.83 0.93 11.18
N LYS A 80 24.80 1.74 10.94
CA LYS A 80 23.43 1.27 10.74
C LYS A 80 22.99 1.53 9.31
N ALA A 81 22.20 0.60 8.74
CA ALA A 81 21.50 0.81 7.48
C ALA A 81 20.13 1.42 7.77
N LEU A 82 19.94 2.68 7.40
CA LEU A 82 18.66 3.38 7.52
C LEU A 82 17.93 3.31 6.18
N HIS A 83 16.63 2.98 6.19
CA HIS A 83 15.80 3.12 4.99
C HIS A 83 15.66 4.58 4.60
N THR A 84 15.67 4.84 3.28
CA THR A 84 15.48 6.19 2.73
C THR A 84 14.01 6.61 2.65
N THR A 85 13.09 5.67 2.86
CA THR A 85 11.64 5.85 2.87
C THR A 85 11.06 5.20 4.12
N ASP A 86 9.88 5.63 4.56
CA ASP A 86 9.15 5.01 5.68
C ASP A 86 8.27 3.81 5.27
N TRP A 87 8.29 3.43 3.99
CA TRP A 87 7.45 2.37 3.39
C TRP A 87 7.48 1.01 4.11
N ASN A 88 8.56 0.69 4.83
CA ASN A 88 8.72 -0.59 5.53
C ASN A 88 8.49 -0.50 7.05
N THR A 89 8.00 0.64 7.55
CA THR A 89 7.71 0.83 8.97
C THR A 89 6.39 0.18 9.39
N LYS A 90 6.24 -0.12 10.68
CA LYS A 90 4.97 -0.67 11.22
C LYS A 90 3.86 0.37 11.14
N GLU A 91 4.22 1.63 11.36
CA GLU A 91 3.35 2.78 11.32
C GLU A 91 2.74 2.94 9.93
N LYS A 92 3.55 2.81 8.87
CA LYS A 92 3.06 2.84 7.49
C LYS A 92 2.14 1.66 7.17
N LEU A 93 2.45 0.45 7.64
CA LEU A 93 1.54 -0.71 7.48
C LEU A 93 0.16 -0.46 8.12
N VAL A 94 0.15 0.07 9.35
CA VAL A 94 -1.11 0.42 10.04
C VAL A 94 -1.86 1.51 9.28
N TYR A 95 -1.15 2.52 8.76
CA TYR A 95 -1.74 3.53 7.89
C TYR A 95 -2.38 2.92 6.64
N TRP A 96 -1.70 2.02 5.92
CA TRP A 96 -2.25 1.35 4.74
C TRP A 96 -3.51 0.54 5.05
N ARG A 97 -3.54 -0.20 6.17
CA ARG A 97 -4.75 -0.92 6.62
C ARG A 97 -5.91 0.04 6.89
N LYS A 98 -5.64 1.17 7.53
CA LYS A 98 -6.65 2.23 7.78
C LYS A 98 -7.17 2.82 6.46
N GLN A 99 -6.28 3.12 5.52
CA GLN A 99 -6.67 3.64 4.21
C GLN A 99 -7.51 2.62 3.44
N TRP A 100 -7.13 1.34 3.44
CA TRP A 100 -7.93 0.31 2.79
C TRP A 100 -9.36 0.27 3.32
N ALA A 101 -9.52 0.24 4.65
CA ALA A 101 -10.84 0.29 5.27
C ALA A 101 -11.61 1.57 4.88
N HIS A 102 -10.95 2.73 4.83
CA HIS A 102 -11.56 3.98 4.40
C HIS A 102 -12.09 3.91 2.96
N TYR A 103 -11.26 3.51 2.00
CA TYR A 103 -11.64 3.45 0.58
C TYR A 103 -12.71 2.40 0.32
N ALA A 104 -12.56 1.18 0.87
CA ALA A 104 -13.55 0.13 0.71
C ALA A 104 -14.92 0.54 1.26
N ASN A 105 -14.96 1.14 2.46
CA ASN A 105 -16.20 1.62 3.06
C ASN A 105 -16.85 2.75 2.25
N ARG A 106 -16.05 3.65 1.68
CA ARG A 106 -16.55 4.73 0.82
C ARG A 106 -17.20 4.18 -0.46
N TYR A 107 -16.61 3.15 -1.07
CA TYR A 107 -17.22 2.48 -2.23
C TYR A 107 -18.49 1.73 -1.87
N LEU A 108 -18.50 1.01 -0.75
CA LEU A 108 -19.71 0.34 -0.25
C LEU A 108 -20.84 1.35 -0.03
N GLU A 109 -20.56 2.46 0.66
CA GLU A 109 -21.54 3.52 0.90
C GLU A 109 -22.08 4.14 -0.40
N LYS A 110 -21.18 4.49 -1.32
CA LYS A 110 -21.55 5.11 -2.61
C LYS A 110 -22.46 4.22 -3.44
N ASN A 111 -22.32 2.90 -3.33
CA ASN A 111 -23.12 1.92 -4.07
C ASN A 111 -24.31 1.37 -3.27
N GLY A 112 -24.65 2.01 -2.14
CA GLY A 112 -25.89 1.72 -1.39
C GLY A 112 -25.79 0.55 -0.41
N PHE A 113 -24.59 0.04 -0.14
CA PHE A 113 -24.37 -1.01 0.85
C PHE A 113 -24.20 -0.42 2.25
N SER A 114 -24.71 -1.14 3.26
CA SER A 114 -24.66 -0.73 4.68
C SER A 114 -23.49 -1.36 5.44
N GLU A 115 -22.92 -2.41 4.85
CA GLU A 115 -21.80 -3.20 5.33
C GLU A 115 -20.54 -2.34 5.40
N ARG A 116 -19.73 -2.54 6.44
CA ARG A 116 -18.48 -1.81 6.63
C ARG A 116 -17.40 -2.76 7.15
N ILE A 117 -16.17 -2.52 6.73
CA ILE A 117 -14.98 -3.22 7.21
C ILE A 117 -14.18 -2.33 8.16
N THR A 118 -13.46 -2.98 9.07
CA THR A 118 -12.50 -2.32 9.98
C THR A 118 -11.07 -2.76 9.64
N HIS A 119 -10.11 -1.93 10.03
CA HIS A 119 -8.68 -2.19 9.86
C HIS A 119 -8.07 -2.96 11.04
N LEU A 120 -8.84 -3.13 12.13
CA LEU A 120 -8.46 -3.77 13.39
C LEU A 120 -8.65 -5.28 13.30
#